data_AF-A0A938T383-F1
#
_entry.id   AF-A0A938T383-F1
#
_cell.length_a   1.000
_cell.length_b   1.000
_cell.length_c   1.000
_cell.angle_alpha   90.00
_cell.angle_beta   90.00
_cell.angle_gamma   90.00
#
_symmetry.space_group_name_H-M   'P 1'
#
loop_
_entity.id
_entity.type
_entity.pdbx_description
1 polymer ?
#
loop_
_entity_poly.entity_id
_entity_poly.type
_entity_poly.pdbx_seq_one_letter_code
_entity_poly.pdbx_strand_id
1 'polypeptide(L)'
;MKLYGRFGNKQSGFTLIELAIVLIILGILVALGAALVGPLTKRSKYDESREVVKSAKEAVLGYVVKNGYLPADLETAGARKLDAWGNDLV
;
A
#
# COMPACT_ATOMS: atom_id res chain seq x y z
N MET A 1 72.41 -4.23 -9.22
CA MET A 1 71.40 -4.70 -10.19
C MET A 1 70.11 -4.99 -9.42
N LYS A 2 69.10 -4.10 -9.45
CA LYS A 2 67.78 -4.32 -8.85
C LYS A 2 66.72 -3.93 -9.87
N LEU A 3 65.97 -4.92 -10.34
CA LEU A 3 64.83 -4.73 -11.24
C LEU A 3 63.62 -4.34 -10.38
N TYR A 4 63.08 -3.14 -10.60
CA TYR A 4 61.89 -2.68 -9.90
C TYR A 4 60.65 -3.22 -10.64
N GLY A 5 60.07 -4.30 -10.12
CA GLY A 5 58.81 -4.84 -10.61
C GLY A 5 57.67 -3.87 -10.32
N ARG A 6 57.15 -3.21 -11.36
CA ARG A 6 55.98 -2.34 -11.27
C ARG A 6 54.70 -3.17 -11.48
N PHE A 7 54.09 -3.60 -10.38
CA PHE A 7 52.71 -4.06 -10.39
C PHE A 7 51.77 -2.85 -10.47
N GLY A 8 51.48 -2.42 -11.70
CA GLY A 8 50.37 -1.51 -11.94
C GLY A 8 49.07 -2.29 -11.90
N ASN A 9 48.34 -2.22 -10.79
CA ASN A 9 46.97 -2.71 -10.74
C ASN A 9 46.12 -1.92 -11.74
N LYS A 10 45.74 -2.58 -12.83
CA LYS A 10 44.88 -2.02 -13.87
C LYS A 10 43.45 -2.04 -13.32
N GLN A 11 43.04 -0.96 -12.66
CA GLN A 11 41.64 -0.76 -12.30
C GLN A 11 40.84 -0.52 -13.59
N SER A 12 40.08 -1.51 -14.04
CA SER A 12 39.10 -1.32 -15.12
C SER A 12 37.83 -0.71 -14.53
N GLY A 13 37.44 0.47 -15.00
CA GLY A 13 36.14 1.07 -14.70
C GLY A 13 35.03 0.48 -15.57
N PHE A 14 33.78 0.74 -15.19
CA PHE A 14 32.60 0.43 -16.00
C PHE A 14 32.54 1.29 -17.26
N THR A 15 31.95 0.75 -18.32
CA THR A 15 31.65 1.51 -19.54
C THR A 15 30.37 2.32 -19.39
N LEU A 16 30.25 3.40 -20.18
CA LEU A 16 29.02 4.21 -20.22
C LEU A 16 27.82 3.39 -20.73
N ILE A 17 28.06 2.46 -21.65
CA ILE A 17 27.00 1.62 -22.22
C ILE A 17 26.47 0.62 -21.19
N GLU A 18 27.33 0.04 -20.35
CA GLU A 18 26.90 -0.85 -19.26
C GLU A 18 26.00 -0.12 -18.27
N LEU A 19 26.39 1.09 -17.83
CA LEU A 19 25.55 1.89 -16.94
C LEU A 19 24.23 2.30 -17.59
N ALA A 20 24.22 2.64 -18.89
CA ALA A 20 23.00 2.97 -19.60
C ALA A 20 22.00 1.80 -19.62
N ILE A 21 22.47 0.57 -19.88
CA ILE A 21 21.62 -0.62 -19.87
C ILE A 21 21.08 -0.90 -18.47
N VAL A 22 21.90 -0.76 -17.43
CA VAL A 22 21.47 -0.94 -16.03
C VAL A 22 20.35 0.05 -15.68
N LEU A 23 20.50 1.32 -16.05
CA LEU A 23 19.48 2.34 -15.79
C LEU A 23 18.17 2.06 -16.53
N ILE A 24 18.23 1.52 -17.75
CA ILE A 24 17.03 1.11 -18.49
C ILE A 24 16.32 -0.03 -17.76
N ILE A 25 17.05 -1.06 -17.32
CA ILE A 25 16.48 -2.19 -16.56
C ILE A 25 15.85 -1.69 -15.26
N LEU A 26 16.57 -0.84 -14.51
CA LEU A 26 16.04 -0.24 -13.27
C LEU A 26 14.77 0.58 -13.51
N GLY A 27 14.73 1.38 -14.59
CA GLY A 27 13.55 2.16 -14.96
C GLY A 27 12.33 1.28 -15.23
N ILE A 28 12.51 0.17 -15.97
CA ILE A 28 11.44 -0.79 -16.25
C ILE A 28 10.97 -1.48 -14.97
N LEU A 29 11.90 -1.92 -14.10
CA LEU A 29 11.55 -2.58 -12.84
C LEU A 29 10.73 -1.66 -11.92
N VAL A 30 11.14 -0.40 -11.80
CA VAL A 30 10.40 0.60 -11.01
C VAL A 30 9.02 0.87 -11.62
N ALA A 31 8.92 1.01 -12.94
CA ALA A 31 7.65 1.26 -13.61
C ALA A 31 6.64 0.12 -13.40
N LEU A 32 7.09 -1.13 -13.55
CA LEU A 32 6.25 -2.31 -13.30
C LEU A 32 5.84 -2.42 -11.83
N GLY A 33 6.78 -2.16 -10.90
CA GLY A 33 6.49 -2.20 -9.46
C GLY A 33 5.49 -1.14 -9.02
N ALA A 34 5.61 0.10 -9.52
CA ALA A 34 4.71 1.20 -9.18
C ALA A 34 3.25 0.93 -9.59
N ALA A 35 3.04 0.26 -10.72
CA ALA A 35 1.71 -0.06 -11.22
C ALA A 35 0.89 -0.97 -10.28
N LEU A 36 1.55 -1.74 -9.42
CA LEU A 36 0.89 -2.70 -8.51
C LEU A 36 0.37 -2.05 -7.22
N VAL A 37 0.92 -0.91 -6.81
CA VAL A 37 0.59 -0.26 -5.53
C VAL A 37 -0.87 0.19 -5.49
N GLY A 38 -1.39 0.75 -6.59
CA GLY A 38 -2.76 1.25 -6.68
C GLY A 38 -3.82 0.16 -6.43
N PRO A 39 -3.83 -0.94 -7.21
CA PRO A 39 -4.78 -2.03 -7.03
C PRO A 39 -4.70 -2.70 -5.65
N LEU A 40 -3.49 -2.90 -5.11
CA LEU A 40 -3.30 -3.48 -3.78
C LEU A 40 -3.88 -2.60 -2.68
N THR A 41 -3.60 -1.29 -2.74
CA THR A 41 -4.16 -0.32 -1.79
C THR A 41 -5.68 -0.24 -1.91
N LYS A 42 -6.21 -0.26 -3.14
CA LYS A 42 -7.66 -0.24 -3.38
C LYS A 42 -8.36 -1.48 -2.82
N ARG A 43 -7.76 -2.67 -2.99
CA ARG A 43 -8.28 -3.92 -2.43
C ARG A 43 -8.28 -3.88 -0.90
N SER A 44 -7.17 -3.45 -0.29
CA SER A 44 -7.08 -3.32 1.17
C SER A 44 -8.14 -2.35 1.71
N LYS A 45 -8.32 -1.18 1.09
CA LYS A 45 -9.37 -0.22 1.47
C LYS A 45 -10.79 -0.80 1.30
N TYR A 46 -11.00 -1.64 0.30
CA TYR A 46 -12.28 -2.31 0.06
C TYR A 46 -12.60 -3.34 1.14
N ASP A 47 -11.62 -4.15 1.50
CA ASP A 47 -11.77 -5.13 2.57
C ASP A 47 -12.01 -4.43 3.93
N GLU A 48 -11.26 -3.35 4.21
CA GLU A 48 -11.48 -2.50 5.40
C GLU A 48 -12.90 -1.91 5.42
N SER A 49 -13.37 -1.33 4.30
CA SER A 49 -14.72 -0.74 4.26
C SER A 49 -15.83 -1.78 4.41
N ARG A 50 -15.63 -2.99 3.89
CA ARG A 50 -16.56 -4.10 4.15
C ARG A 50 -16.62 -4.46 5.63
N GLU A 51 -15.49 -4.44 6.32
CA GLU A 51 -15.42 -4.67 7.76
C GLU A 51 -16.15 -3.56 8.54
N VAL A 52 -15.96 -2.28 8.16
CA VAL A 52 -16.68 -1.16 8.78
C VAL A 52 -18.19 -1.32 8.63
N VAL A 53 -18.68 -1.64 7.42
CA VAL A 53 -20.13 -1.86 7.19
C VAL A 53 -20.66 -3.03 8.01
N LYS A 54 -19.88 -4.13 8.11
CA LYS A 54 -20.26 -5.29 8.93
C LYS A 54 -20.37 -4.91 10.41
N SER A 55 -19.39 -4.18 10.93
CA SER A 55 -19.38 -3.68 12.30
C SER A 55 -20.56 -2.73 12.56
N ALA A 56 -20.87 -1.84 11.63
CA ALA A 56 -22.02 -0.95 11.73
C ALA A 56 -23.35 -1.72 11.79
N LYS A 57 -23.50 -2.78 10.98
CA LYS A 57 -24.65 -3.68 11.04
C LYS A 57 -24.78 -4.35 12.42
N GLU A 58 -23.67 -4.85 12.96
CA GLU A 58 -23.65 -5.49 14.28
C GLU A 58 -24.02 -4.52 15.40
N ALA A 59 -23.52 -3.29 15.34
CA ALA A 59 -23.88 -2.21 16.27
C ALA A 59 -25.37 -1.86 16.21
N VAL A 60 -25.94 -1.70 15.02
CA VAL A 60 -27.38 -1.47 14.82
C VAL A 60 -28.20 -2.63 15.38
N LEU A 61 -27.81 -3.89 15.08
CA LEU A 61 -28.49 -5.06 15.64
C LEU A 61 -28.40 -5.11 17.17
N GLY A 62 -27.23 -4.83 17.74
CA GLY A 62 -27.02 -4.75 19.18
C GLY A 62 -27.89 -3.67 19.84
N TYR A 63 -28.04 -2.52 19.18
CA TYR A 63 -28.93 -1.46 19.63
C TYR A 63 -30.39 -1.93 19.66
N VAL A 64 -30.85 -2.61 18.61
CA VAL A 64 -32.23 -3.12 18.52
C VAL A 64 -32.50 -4.18 19.58
N VAL A 65 -31.57 -5.10 19.79
CA VAL A 65 -31.68 -6.13 20.84
C VAL A 65 -31.78 -5.48 22.22
N LYS A 66 -31.05 -4.39 22.47
CA LYS A 66 -31.03 -3.68 23.75
C LYS A 66 -32.27 -2.81 23.99
N ASN A 67 -32.72 -2.08 22.96
CA ASN A 67 -33.71 -1.01 23.12
C ASN A 67 -35.09 -1.36 22.54
N GLY A 68 -35.19 -2.40 21.70
CA GLY A 68 -36.45 -2.85 21.08
C GLY A 68 -36.89 -2.07 19.83
N TYR A 69 -36.10 -1.10 19.37
CA TYR A 69 -36.38 -0.32 18.16
C TYR A 69 -35.09 0.04 17.40
N LEU A 70 -35.20 0.44 16.13
CA LEU A 70 -34.05 0.83 15.30
C LEU A 70 -33.43 2.16 15.78
N PRO A 71 -32.10 2.32 15.77
CA PRO A 71 -31.45 3.59 16.04
C PRO A 71 -31.77 4.62 14.94
N ALA A 72 -31.74 5.92 15.29
CA ALA A 72 -32.05 7.00 14.36
C ALA A 72 -30.90 7.25 13.35
N ASP A 73 -29.67 6.94 13.76
CA ASP A 73 -28.45 7.11 12.98
C ASP A 73 -27.36 6.12 13.46
N LEU A 74 -26.21 6.11 12.78
CA LEU A 74 -25.09 5.24 13.15
C LEU A 74 -24.40 5.66 14.45
N GLU A 75 -24.48 6.94 14.83
CA GLU A 75 -23.85 7.46 16.05
C GLU A 75 -24.58 6.94 17.30
N THR A 76 -25.92 6.98 17.28
CA THR A 76 -26.79 6.40 18.30
C THR A 76 -26.67 4.88 18.38
N ALA A 77 -26.39 4.21 17.25
CA ALA A 77 -26.07 2.78 17.22
C ALA A 77 -24.70 2.45 17.85
N GLY A 78 -23.81 3.44 18.03
CA GLY A 78 -22.42 3.23 18.46
C GLY A 78 -21.51 2.68 17.36
N ALA A 79 -21.88 2.87 16.09
CA ALA A 79 -21.13 2.42 14.93
C ALA A 79 -20.11 3.46 14.45
N ARG A 80 -19.02 3.00 13.82
CA ARG A 80 -18.14 3.88 13.06
C ARG A 80 -18.88 4.37 11.81
N LYS A 81 -18.87 5.70 11.61
CA LYS A 81 -19.59 6.40 10.53
C LYS A 81 -18.82 6.47 9.21
N LEU A 82 -17.49 6.46 9.26
CA LEU A 82 -16.63 6.65 8.08
C LEU A 82 -16.05 5.34 7.56
N ASP A 83 -16.08 5.15 6.24
CA ASP A 83 -15.42 4.05 5.53
C ASP A 83 -13.89 4.22 5.49
N ALA A 84 -13.20 3.31 4.80
CA ALA A 84 -11.74 3.38 4.65
C ALA A 84 -11.27 4.53 3.73
N TRP A 85 -12.16 5.09 2.91
CA TRP A 85 -11.90 6.22 2.02
C TRP A 85 -12.27 7.58 2.62
N GLY A 86 -12.85 7.60 3.82
CA GLY A 86 -13.29 8.82 4.50
C GLY A 86 -14.68 9.29 4.08
N ASN A 87 -15.45 8.47 3.36
CA ASN A 87 -16.84 8.76 3.04
C ASN A 87 -17.74 8.32 4.19
N ASP A 88 -18.86 9.02 4.34
CA ASP A 88 -19.95 8.61 5.21
C ASP A 88 -20.63 7.34 4.65
N LEU A 89 -21.09 6.49 5.55
CA LEU A 89 -21.85 5.29 5.19
C LEU A 89 -23.33 5.58 4.90
N VAL A 90 -23.84 6.76 5.28
CA VAL A 90 -25.26 7.15 5.17
C VAL A 90 -25.41 8.55 4.60
#